data_AF-A0A8J3BE99-F1
#
_entry.id   AF-A0A8J3BE99-F1
#
_cell.length_a   1.000
_cell.length_b   1.000
_cell.length_c   1.000
_cell.angle_alpha   90.00
_cell.angle_beta   90.00
_cell.angle_gamma   90.00
#
_symmetry.space_group_name_H-M   'P 1'
#
loop_
_entity.id
_entity.type
_entity.pdbx_description
1 polymer ?
#
loop_
_entity_poly.entity_id
_entity_poly.type
_entity_poly.pdbx_seq_one_letter_code
_entity_poly.pdbx_strand_id
1 'polypeptide(L)'
;MRTLLTAATIATGTVLAAVVAPPPALAGTVHDVHLTAEEVVPRPGPAGAHGSASLDFVLHDGRLCYTLGYAGMAEPTAAMVHQGPYGVAGPVVVDLDIAGNGVAACIDADNDVLFRVAAAPDIHYLQLHTPDSPGGAIRGQLG
;
A
#
# COMPACT_ATOMS: atom_id res chain seq x y z
N MET A 1 -39.20 65.56 -37.03
CA MET A 1 -39.35 65.16 -35.62
C MET A 1 -38.43 63.98 -35.35
N ARG A 2 -37.34 64.25 -34.61
CA ARG A 2 -36.52 63.37 -33.74
C ARG A 2 -36.37 61.88 -34.12
N THR A 3 -35.23 61.58 -34.74
CA THR A 3 -34.59 60.26 -34.81
C THR A 3 -34.28 59.74 -33.39
N LEU A 4 -34.63 58.50 -33.06
CA LEU A 4 -34.21 57.84 -31.82
C LEU A 4 -33.39 56.58 -32.17
N LEU A 5 -32.11 56.62 -31.82
CA LEU A 5 -31.20 55.47 -31.81
C LEU A 5 -31.58 54.56 -30.62
N THR A 6 -31.72 53.26 -30.88
CA THR A 6 -31.75 52.24 -29.82
C THR A 6 -30.36 51.60 -29.76
N ALA A 7 -29.69 51.78 -28.62
CA ALA A 7 -28.41 51.16 -28.32
C ALA A 7 -28.63 49.70 -27.90
N ALA A 8 -27.96 48.76 -28.57
CA ALA A 8 -27.92 47.36 -28.17
C ALA A 8 -26.82 47.17 -27.12
N THR A 9 -27.20 46.79 -25.90
CA THR A 9 -26.26 46.36 -24.86
C THR A 9 -25.88 44.91 -25.06
N ILE A 10 -24.60 44.65 -25.34
CA ILE A 10 -24.03 43.30 -25.35
C ILE A 10 -23.65 42.96 -23.90
N ALA A 11 -24.40 42.06 -23.28
CA ALA A 11 -24.02 41.48 -21.98
C ALA A 11 -22.97 40.39 -22.21
N THR A 12 -21.73 40.62 -21.82
CA THR A 12 -20.68 39.60 -21.79
C THR A 12 -20.89 38.70 -20.57
N GLY A 13 -21.41 37.49 -20.81
CA GLY A 13 -21.52 36.46 -19.78
C GLY A 13 -20.16 35.88 -19.44
N THR A 14 -19.72 36.03 -18.19
CA THR A 14 -18.58 35.30 -17.65
C THR A 14 -18.99 33.85 -17.41
N VAL A 15 -18.43 32.93 -18.21
CA VAL A 15 -18.55 31.50 -17.96
C VAL A 15 -17.57 31.15 -16.84
N LEU A 16 -18.11 30.96 -15.62
CA LEU A 16 -17.35 30.41 -14.51
C LEU A 16 -17.17 28.91 -14.79
N ALA A 17 -16.01 28.50 -15.27
CA ALA A 17 -15.66 27.09 -15.35
C ALA A 17 -15.59 26.55 -13.92
N ALA A 18 -16.58 25.75 -13.52
CA ALA A 18 -16.52 25.01 -12.27
C ALA A 18 -15.36 24.02 -12.38
N VAL A 19 -14.27 24.28 -11.64
CA VAL A 19 -13.23 23.29 -11.39
C VAL A 19 -13.89 22.20 -10.54
N VAL A 20 -14.32 21.12 -11.18
CA VAL A 20 -14.72 19.90 -10.49
C VAL A 20 -13.44 19.34 -9.89
N ALA A 21 -13.21 19.57 -8.61
CA ALA A 21 -12.20 18.84 -7.86
C ALA A 21 -12.57 17.35 -7.93
N PRO A 22 -11.63 16.44 -8.23
CA PRO A 22 -11.91 15.03 -8.08
C PRO A 22 -12.38 14.77 -6.64
N PRO A 23 -13.34 13.86 -6.42
CA PRO A 23 -13.70 13.48 -5.06
C PRO A 23 -12.41 13.04 -4.34
N PRO A 24 -12.26 13.35 -3.03
CA PRO A 24 -11.15 12.80 -2.28
C PRO A 24 -11.19 11.29 -2.47
N ALA A 25 -10.11 10.71 -2.97
CA ALA A 25 -9.92 9.27 -2.85
C ALA A 25 -10.13 8.94 -1.38
N LEU A 26 -11.04 8.01 -1.07
CA LEU A 26 -11.22 7.54 0.29
C LEU A 26 -9.87 6.97 0.72
N ALA A 27 -9.10 7.74 1.51
CA ALA A 27 -7.76 7.38 1.90
C ALA A 27 -7.84 6.05 2.66
N GLY A 28 -7.16 5.02 2.16
CA GLY A 28 -7.02 3.77 2.89
C GLY A 28 -6.11 3.95 4.10
N THR A 29 -6.04 2.93 4.96
CA THR A 29 -5.13 2.95 6.09
C THR A 29 -3.73 2.60 5.58
N VAL A 30 -2.80 3.56 5.64
CA VAL A 30 -1.44 3.39 5.12
C VAL A 30 -0.47 2.99 6.25
N HIS A 31 0.31 1.94 6.02
CA HIS A 31 1.41 1.52 6.87
C HIS A 31 2.72 1.55 6.09
N ASP A 32 3.65 2.41 6.53
CA ASP A 32 5.03 2.38 6.07
C ASP A 32 5.85 1.47 6.98
N VAL A 33 6.46 0.45 6.39
CA VAL A 33 7.14 -0.64 7.11
C VAL A 33 8.61 -0.63 6.74
N HIS A 34 9.49 -0.61 7.75
CA HIS A 34 10.91 -0.90 7.55
C HIS A 34 11.16 -2.38 7.80
N LEU A 35 11.88 -3.04 6.90
CA LEU A 35 12.19 -4.46 6.99
C LEU A 35 13.71 -4.67 7.14
N THR A 36 14.10 -5.57 8.01
CA THR A 36 15.51 -5.94 8.22
C THR A 36 15.67 -7.46 8.29
N ALA A 37 16.88 -7.93 8.01
CA ALA A 37 17.22 -9.34 8.14
C ALA A 37 17.19 -9.83 9.59
N GLU A 38 17.56 -8.96 10.53
CA GLU A 38 17.68 -9.26 11.95
C GLU A 38 16.32 -9.56 12.61
N GLU A 39 15.25 -8.97 12.08
CA GLU A 39 13.89 -9.17 12.59
C GLU A 39 13.28 -10.52 12.16
N VAL A 40 13.91 -11.27 11.25
CA VAL A 40 13.44 -12.60 10.83
C VAL A 40 13.64 -13.61 11.96
N VAL A 41 12.56 -14.30 12.31
CA VAL A 41 12.49 -15.28 13.42
C VAL A 41 12.20 -16.68 12.86
N PRO A 42 12.81 -17.75 13.39
CA PRO A 42 13.76 -17.77 14.50
C PRO A 42 15.22 -17.55 14.09
N ARG A 43 15.50 -17.50 12.78
CA ARG A 43 16.84 -17.32 12.24
C ARG A 43 16.86 -16.04 11.40
N PRO A 44 17.76 -15.10 11.70
CA PRO A 44 17.95 -13.92 10.86
C PRO A 44 18.18 -14.28 9.40
N GLY A 45 17.73 -13.38 8.51
CA GLY A 45 17.99 -13.48 7.08
C GLY A 45 19.43 -13.14 6.68
N PRO A 46 19.70 -12.92 5.38
CA PRO A 46 21.03 -12.57 4.90
C PRO A 46 21.55 -11.28 5.55
N ALA A 47 22.79 -11.30 6.05
CA ALA A 47 23.37 -10.17 6.77
C ALA A 47 23.39 -8.90 5.91
N GLY A 48 22.88 -7.80 6.46
CA GLY A 48 22.80 -6.50 5.78
C GLY A 48 21.64 -6.36 4.79
N ALA A 49 20.80 -7.39 4.62
CA ALA A 49 19.57 -7.27 3.84
C ALA A 49 18.56 -6.37 4.57
N HIS A 50 17.93 -5.48 3.82
CA HIS A 50 16.96 -4.53 4.33
C HIS A 50 15.97 -4.12 3.26
N GLY A 51 14.87 -3.48 3.67
CA GLY A 51 13.85 -3.00 2.75
C GLY A 51 12.89 -1.99 3.37
N SER A 52 11.97 -1.55 2.53
CA SER A 52 10.87 -0.66 2.86
C SER A 52 9.61 -1.13 2.14
N ALA A 53 8.46 -0.99 2.77
CA ALA A 53 7.18 -1.19 2.12
C ALA A 53 6.22 -0.07 2.49
N SER A 54 5.34 0.29 1.55
CA SER A 54 4.14 1.07 1.84
C SER A 54 2.94 0.18 1.54
N LEU A 55 2.04 0.02 2.50
CA LEU A 55 0.85 -0.83 2.43
C LEU A 55 -0.39 0.04 2.64
N ASP A 56 -1.21 0.21 1.61
CA ASP A 56 -2.45 0.98 1.62
C ASP A 56 -3.66 0.04 1.60
N PHE A 57 -4.34 -0.06 2.75
CA PHE A 57 -5.52 -0.89 2.95
C PHE A 57 -6.77 -0.13 2.52
N VAL A 58 -7.25 -0.42 1.31
CA VAL A 58 -8.45 0.17 0.69
C VAL A 58 -9.67 -0.68 1.06
N LEU A 59 -10.06 -0.60 2.33
CA LEU A 59 -11.04 -1.52 2.96
C LEU A 59 -12.46 -1.47 2.35
N HIS A 60 -12.87 -0.35 1.77
CA HIS A 60 -14.18 -0.27 1.11
C HIS A 60 -14.22 -1.05 -0.21
N ASP A 61 -13.05 -1.24 -0.84
CA ASP A 61 -12.90 -1.95 -2.11
C ASP A 61 -12.40 -3.39 -1.94
N GLY A 62 -12.03 -3.80 -0.71
CA GLY A 62 -11.41 -5.11 -0.48
C GLY A 62 -10.04 -5.26 -1.11
N ARG A 63 -9.27 -4.17 -1.17
CA ARG A 63 -7.96 -4.14 -1.82
C ARG A 63 -6.83 -3.78 -0.87
N LEU A 64 -5.68 -4.38 -1.12
CA LEU A 64 -4.39 -3.98 -0.56
C LEU A 64 -3.48 -3.52 -1.69
N CYS A 65 -3.19 -2.21 -1.71
CA CYS A 65 -2.20 -1.64 -2.61
C CYS A 65 -0.85 -1.58 -1.91
N TYR A 66 0.22 -1.92 -2.62
CA TYR A 66 1.55 -1.97 -2.02
C TYR A 66 2.64 -1.45 -2.96
N THR A 67 3.76 -1.04 -2.36
CA THR A 67 5.04 -0.82 -3.06
C THR A 67 6.16 -1.33 -2.17
N LEU A 68 7.07 -2.13 -2.74
CA LEU A 68 8.19 -2.76 -2.05
C LEU A 68 9.52 -2.25 -2.58
N GLY A 69 10.49 -2.08 -1.69
CA GLY A 69 11.89 -1.84 -2.00
C GLY A 69 12.77 -2.71 -1.11
N TYR A 70 13.86 -3.24 -1.67
CA TYR A 70 14.78 -4.13 -0.96
C TYR A 70 16.19 -4.01 -1.52
N ALA A 71 17.18 -4.33 -0.68
CA ALA A 71 18.58 -4.37 -1.04
C ALA A 71 19.34 -5.38 -0.16
N GLY A 72 20.53 -5.81 -0.62
CA GLY A 72 21.40 -6.71 0.14
C GLY A 72 20.94 -8.17 0.20
N MET A 73 20.02 -8.57 -0.69
CA MET A 73 19.44 -9.92 -0.77
C MET A 73 19.24 -10.34 -2.23
N ALA A 74 18.99 -11.63 -2.45
CA ALA A 74 18.52 -12.14 -3.74
C ALA A 74 17.12 -11.59 -4.06
N GLU A 75 16.71 -11.74 -5.32
CA GLU A 75 15.38 -11.31 -5.77
C GLU A 75 14.27 -12.03 -4.98
N PRO A 76 13.30 -11.30 -4.40
CA PRO A 76 12.18 -11.89 -3.69
C PRO A 76 11.29 -12.76 -4.59
N THR A 77 10.90 -13.92 -4.10
CA THR A 77 9.93 -14.82 -4.74
C THR A 77 8.54 -14.72 -4.13
N ALA A 78 8.43 -14.19 -2.90
CA ALA A 78 7.17 -13.96 -2.23
C ALA A 78 7.27 -12.78 -1.26
N ALA A 79 6.15 -12.09 -1.05
CA ALA A 79 5.97 -11.13 0.02
C ALA A 79 4.62 -11.43 0.69
N MET A 80 4.65 -11.70 1.99
CA MET A 80 3.50 -12.19 2.73
C MET A 80 3.30 -11.37 4.00
N VAL A 81 2.05 -11.01 4.28
CA VAL A 81 1.64 -10.51 5.58
C VAL A 81 1.31 -11.71 6.46
N HIS A 82 1.94 -11.75 7.64
CA HIS A 82 1.73 -12.77 8.65
C HIS A 82 1.06 -12.18 9.88
N GLN A 83 0.40 -13.04 10.65
CA GLN A 83 -0.09 -12.71 11.99
C GLN A 83 0.88 -13.24 13.05
N GLY A 84 1.53 -12.33 13.77
CA GLY A 84 2.39 -12.62 14.91
C GLY A 84 2.95 -11.32 15.51
N PRO A 85 3.10 -11.22 16.83
CA PRO A 85 3.72 -10.05 17.45
C PRO A 85 5.23 -10.00 17.19
N TYR A 86 5.85 -8.90 17.60
CA TYR A 86 7.30 -8.75 17.66
C TYR A 86 7.99 -10.00 18.22
N GLY A 87 9.05 -10.45 17.53
CA GLY A 87 9.83 -11.62 17.94
C GLY A 87 9.14 -13.00 17.79
N VAL A 88 7.91 -13.08 17.30
CA VAL A 88 7.17 -14.35 17.15
C VAL A 88 6.74 -14.57 15.70
N ALA A 89 7.16 -15.70 15.13
CA ALA A 89 6.70 -16.12 13.80
C ALA A 89 5.27 -16.69 13.87
N GLY A 90 4.47 -16.46 12.83
CA GLY A 90 3.10 -16.95 12.76
C GLY A 90 2.60 -17.19 11.32
N PRO A 91 1.33 -17.57 11.16
CA PRO A 91 0.78 -17.97 9.86
C PRO A 91 0.66 -16.80 8.90
N VAL A 92 0.66 -17.10 7.61
CA VAL A 92 0.35 -16.16 6.53
C VAL A 92 -1.14 -15.81 6.61
N VAL A 93 -1.47 -14.53 6.47
CA VAL A 93 -2.84 -14.04 6.37
C VAL A 93 -3.14 -13.37 5.03
N VAL A 94 -2.12 -12.78 4.37
CA VAL A 94 -2.23 -12.27 3.00
C VAL A 94 -0.96 -12.62 2.24
N ASP A 95 -1.12 -13.19 1.04
CA ASP A 95 -0.03 -13.35 0.07
C ASP A 95 -0.17 -12.26 -1.00
N LEU A 96 0.89 -11.49 -1.24
CA LEU A 96 0.89 -10.44 -2.24
C LEU A 96 1.07 -10.98 -3.67
N ASP A 97 1.44 -12.26 -3.82
CA ASP A 97 1.72 -12.91 -5.11
C ASP A 97 2.61 -12.04 -6.03
N ILE A 98 3.73 -11.56 -5.48
CA ILE A 98 4.64 -10.65 -6.19
C ILE A 98 5.26 -11.28 -7.44
N ALA A 99 5.23 -12.62 -7.56
CA ALA A 99 5.66 -13.31 -8.77
C ALA A 99 4.74 -12.99 -9.96
N GLY A 100 3.43 -12.85 -9.71
CA GLY A 100 2.44 -12.44 -10.71
C GLY A 100 2.26 -10.92 -10.79
N ASN A 101 2.29 -10.24 -9.64
CA ASN A 101 1.90 -8.83 -9.52
C ASN A 101 3.08 -7.84 -9.56
N GLY A 102 4.30 -8.32 -9.38
CA GLY A 102 5.48 -7.48 -9.21
C GLY A 102 5.55 -6.80 -7.84
N VAL A 103 6.48 -5.85 -7.70
CA VAL A 103 6.81 -5.18 -6.44
C VAL A 103 5.93 -3.96 -6.12
N ALA A 104 5.03 -3.59 -7.04
CA ALA A 104 4.07 -2.51 -6.82
C ALA A 104 2.77 -2.82 -7.57
N ALA A 105 1.70 -3.09 -6.82
CA ALA A 105 0.40 -3.47 -7.36
C ALA A 105 -0.72 -3.22 -6.34
N CYS A 106 -1.97 -3.39 -6.78
CA CYS A 106 -3.12 -3.55 -5.90
C CYS A 106 -3.68 -4.95 -6.10
N ILE A 107 -3.91 -5.68 -5.01
CA ILE A 107 -4.50 -7.02 -5.03
C ILE A 107 -5.85 -7.00 -4.33
N ASP A 108 -6.74 -7.88 -4.78
CA ASP A 108 -7.98 -8.18 -4.06
C ASP A 108 -7.67 -9.16 -2.91
N ALA A 109 -8.25 -8.92 -1.75
CA ALA A 109 -8.14 -9.81 -0.59
C ALA A 109 -9.46 -9.85 0.19
N ASP A 110 -9.60 -10.85 1.04
CA ASP A 110 -10.77 -10.95 1.92
C ASP A 110 -10.87 -9.72 2.82
N ASN A 111 -12.03 -9.07 2.79
CA ASN A 111 -12.22 -7.79 3.46
C ASN A 111 -12.09 -7.91 4.99
N ASP A 112 -12.61 -9.00 5.57
CA ASP A 112 -12.50 -9.22 7.02
C ASP A 112 -11.04 -9.45 7.43
N VAL A 113 -10.23 -10.09 6.58
CA VAL A 113 -8.78 -10.19 6.78
C VAL A 113 -8.14 -8.80 6.78
N LEU A 114 -8.41 -7.98 5.75
CA LEU A 114 -7.82 -6.63 5.65
C LEU A 114 -8.20 -5.74 6.84
N PHE A 115 -9.46 -5.79 7.29
CA PHE A 115 -9.91 -5.07 8.48
C PHE A 115 -9.16 -5.51 9.73
N ARG A 116 -8.95 -6.82 9.94
CA ARG A 116 -8.21 -7.32 11.10
C ARG A 116 -6.75 -6.89 11.09
N VAL A 117 -6.11 -6.89 9.93
CA VAL A 117 -4.71 -6.47 9.79
C VAL A 117 -4.57 -4.99 10.08
N ALA A 118 -5.38 -4.14 9.43
CA ALA A 118 -5.32 -2.69 9.59
C ALA A 118 -5.70 -2.23 11.01
N ALA A 119 -6.59 -2.95 11.71
CA ALA A 119 -7.00 -2.61 13.07
C ALA A 119 -5.99 -3.04 14.16
N ALA A 120 -5.08 -3.97 13.86
CA ALA A 120 -4.13 -4.52 14.83
C ALA A 120 -2.73 -4.68 14.20
N PRO A 121 -2.10 -3.58 13.75
CA PRO A 121 -0.84 -3.64 13.02
C PRO A 121 0.31 -4.20 13.86
N ASP A 122 0.32 -3.97 15.18
CA ASP A 122 1.36 -4.43 16.11
C ASP A 122 1.45 -5.96 16.28
N ILE A 123 0.45 -6.70 15.77
CA ILE A 123 0.45 -8.17 15.75
C ILE A 123 0.52 -8.74 14.33
N HIS A 124 0.90 -7.92 13.34
CA HIS A 124 1.14 -8.35 11.97
C HIS A 124 2.49 -7.85 11.45
N TYR A 125 3.13 -8.66 10.62
CA TYR A 125 4.36 -8.26 9.92
C TYR A 125 4.31 -8.58 8.44
N LEU A 126 5.04 -7.81 7.65
CA LEU A 126 5.40 -8.15 6.29
C LEU A 126 6.73 -8.91 6.32
N GLN A 127 6.82 -9.97 5.53
CA GLN A 127 8.06 -10.71 5.31
C GLN A 127 8.26 -10.94 3.82
N LEU A 128 9.49 -10.68 3.33
CA LEU A 128 9.91 -11.01 1.97
C LEU A 128 10.75 -12.27 2.01
N HIS A 129 10.53 -13.16 1.05
CA HIS A 129 11.20 -14.46 0.93
C HIS A 129 11.96 -14.53 -0.37
N THR A 130 13.09 -15.22 -0.37
CA THR A 130 13.93 -15.45 -1.56
C THR A 130 14.18 -16.95 -1.72
N PRO A 131 14.71 -17.42 -2.87
CA PRO A 131 15.06 -18.83 -3.05
C PRO A 131 16.01 -19.36 -1.97
N ASP A 132 16.98 -18.53 -1.56
CA ASP A 132 18.00 -18.88 -0.57
C ASP A 132 17.54 -18.62 0.88
N SER A 133 16.39 -17.98 1.07
CA SER A 133 15.81 -17.68 2.39
C SER A 133 14.30 -17.92 2.39
N PRO A 134 13.85 -19.18 2.22
CA PRO A 134 12.43 -19.53 2.15
C PRO A 134 11.69 -19.29 3.47
N GLY A 135 12.40 -19.25 4.60
CA GLY A 135 11.84 -18.86 5.91
C GLY A 135 11.76 -17.35 6.16
N GLY A 136 12.10 -16.53 5.16
CA GLY A 136 12.15 -15.08 5.24
C GLY A 136 13.59 -14.56 5.09
N ALA A 137 13.74 -13.54 4.26
CA ALA A 137 15.00 -12.81 4.06
C ALA A 137 15.02 -11.50 4.85
N ILE A 138 13.90 -10.79 4.90
CA ILE A 138 13.70 -9.57 5.70
C ILE A 138 12.29 -9.53 6.26
N ARG A 139 12.12 -8.97 7.46
CA ARG A 139 10.83 -8.84 8.18
C ARG A 139 10.67 -7.43 8.76
N GLY A 140 9.44 -6.93 8.80
CA GLY A 140 9.08 -5.70 9.49
C GLY A 140 7.65 -5.73 10.03
N GLN A 141 7.44 -5.25 11.26
CA GLN A 141 6.10 -5.10 11.84
C GLN A 141 5.34 -3.94 11.19
N LEU A 142 4.00 -4.05 11.13
CA LEU A 142 3.15 -3.05 10.49
C LEU A 142 2.89 -1.81 11.36
N GLY A 143 3.14 -1.88 12.67
CA GLY A 143 2.88 -0.83 13.66
C GLY A 143 3.98 -0.73 14.70
#